data_AF-A0A8H7K2S8-F1
#
_entry.id   AF-A0A8H7K2S8-F1
#
_cell.length_a   1.000
_cell.length_b   1.000
_cell.length_c   1.000
_cell.angle_alpha   90.00
_cell.angle_beta   90.00
_cell.angle_gamma   90.00
#
_symmetry.space_group_name_H-M   'P 1'
#
loop_
_entity.id
_entity.type
_entity.pdbx_description
1 polymer ?
#
loop_
_entity_poly.entity_id
_entity_poly.type
_entity_poly.pdbx_seq_one_letter_code
_entity_poly.pdbx_strand_id
1 'polypeptide(L)'
;MAQLEREFPWQLTATMLNHTFQSCGFEARMESEEFLGALKNDTPCPLPQDFAMRSLVYTEDYLPSQWFKDSKVEEDEKQFELASMVDQRKERLLWLGRRA
;
A
#
# COMPACT_ATOMS: atom_id res chain seq x y z
N MET A 1 8.05 -15.07 14.73
CA MET A 1 8.36 -14.90 13.30
C MET A 1 8.98 -16.14 12.64
N ALA A 2 9.71 -17.01 13.34
CA ALA A 2 10.39 -18.19 12.76
C ALA A 2 9.49 -19.26 12.09
N GLN A 3 8.17 -19.25 12.30
CA GLN A 3 7.27 -20.24 11.70
C GLN A 3 6.79 -19.87 10.30
N LEU A 4 6.81 -18.57 9.93
CA LEU A 4 6.33 -18.13 8.61
C LEU A 4 7.39 -18.34 7.52
N GLU A 5 8.67 -18.28 7.89
CA GLU A 5 9.78 -18.25 6.93
C GLU A 5 9.82 -19.46 6.00
N ARG A 6 9.44 -20.65 6.49
CA ARG A 6 9.48 -21.90 5.69
C ARG A 6 8.26 -22.11 4.83
N GLU A 7 7.13 -21.50 5.19
CA GLU A 7 5.84 -21.68 4.51
C GLU A 7 5.53 -20.51 3.57
N PHE A 8 6.13 -19.34 3.82
CA PHE A 8 5.90 -18.16 3.00
C PHE A 8 6.68 -18.27 1.68
N PRO A 9 6.04 -17.97 0.53
CA PRO A 9 6.63 -18.17 -0.78
C PRO A 9 7.57 -17.02 -1.17
N TRP A 10 8.67 -16.83 -0.43
CA TRP A 10 9.60 -15.70 -0.61
C TRP A 10 10.09 -15.50 -2.05
N GLN A 11 10.41 -16.59 -2.75
CA GLN A 11 10.90 -16.52 -4.12
C GLN A 11 9.83 -15.99 -5.08
N LEU A 12 8.57 -16.39 -4.90
CA LEU A 12 7.45 -15.88 -5.70
C LEU A 12 7.18 -14.42 -5.36
N THR A 13 7.23 -14.06 -4.07
CA THR A 13 7.07 -12.67 -3.63
C THR A 13 8.15 -11.76 -4.21
N ALA A 14 9.42 -12.16 -4.14
CA ALA A 14 10.53 -11.40 -4.73
C ALA A 14 10.38 -11.28 -6.26
N THR A 15 9.95 -12.34 -6.94
CA THR A 15 9.69 -12.31 -8.39
C THR A 15 8.57 -11.33 -8.74
N MET A 16 7.47 -11.35 -7.98
CA MET A 16 6.34 -10.43 -8.14
C MET A 16 6.75 -8.98 -7.89
N LEU A 17 7.53 -8.71 -6.83
CA LEU A 17 8.03 -7.38 -6.52
C LEU A 17 8.99 -6.86 -7.61
N ASN A 18 9.90 -7.69 -8.11
CA ASN A 18 10.81 -7.32 -9.20
C ASN A 18 10.05 -6.97 -10.49
N HIS A 19 9.05 -7.78 -10.86
CA HIS A 19 8.19 -7.47 -12.00
C HIS A 19 7.38 -6.19 -11.78
N THR A 20 6.88 -5.99 -10.56
CA THR A 20 6.14 -4.77 -10.19
C THR A 20 7.01 -3.54 -10.34
N PHE A 21 8.25 -3.58 -9.82
CA PHE A 21 9.24 -2.52 -9.96
C PHE A 21 9.54 -2.18 -11.42
N GLN A 22 9.74 -3.19 -12.27
CA GLN A 22 9.96 -3.00 -13.71
C GLN A 22 8.74 -2.39 -14.44
N SER A 23 7.53 -2.63 -13.93
CA SER A 23 6.28 -2.10 -14.48
C SER A 23 5.91 -0.70 -13.98
N CYS A 24 6.69 -0.13 -13.07
CA CYS A 24 6.45 1.23 -12.57
C CYS A 24 6.92 2.25 -13.60
N GLY A 25 6.01 3.13 -14.02
CA GLY A 25 6.35 4.29 -14.86
C GLY A 25 6.89 5.49 -14.07
N PHE A 26 7.22 5.30 -12.79
CA PHE A 26 7.63 6.35 -11.86
C PHE A 26 8.73 5.84 -10.92
N GLU A 27 9.48 6.75 -10.32
CA GLU A 27 10.48 6.44 -9.30
C GLU A 27 9.80 6.16 -7.96
N ALA A 28 9.78 4.89 -7.54
CA ALA A 28 9.11 4.47 -6.31
C ALA A 28 9.88 4.90 -5.06
N ARG A 29 9.18 5.52 -4.09
CA ARG A 29 9.75 5.98 -2.80
C ARG A 29 9.97 4.83 -1.82
N MET A 30 10.73 3.82 -2.22
CA MET A 30 10.93 2.58 -1.44
C MET A 30 11.68 2.80 -0.13
N GLU A 31 12.59 3.76 -0.09
CA GLU A 31 13.41 4.10 1.10
C GLU A 31 12.74 5.16 2.00
N SER A 32 11.48 5.54 1.72
CA SER A 32 10.75 6.48 2.58
C SER A 32 10.51 5.87 3.95
N GLU A 33 10.76 6.63 5.02
CA GLU A 33 10.35 6.23 6.37
C GLU A 33 8.88 6.52 6.65
N GLU A 34 8.30 7.44 5.89
CA GLU A 34 6.90 7.83 6.01
C GLU A 34 5.97 6.92 5.19
N PHE A 35 4.76 6.74 5.70
CA PHE A 35 3.71 5.96 5.05
C PHE A 35 3.29 6.60 3.71
N LEU A 36 3.36 5.83 2.63
CA LEU A 36 3.17 6.33 1.27
C LEU A 36 1.71 6.59 0.91
N GLY A 37 1.23 7.80 1.20
CA GLY A 37 -0.12 8.20 0.84
C GLY A 37 -0.30 8.52 -0.64
N ALA A 38 -0.61 9.77 -0.96
CA ALA A 38 -0.66 10.19 -2.36
C ALA A 38 0.75 10.33 -2.95
N LEU A 39 0.85 10.19 -4.27
CA LEU A 39 2.04 10.58 -5.02
C LEU A 39 2.16 12.12 -4.95
N LYS A 40 3.32 12.64 -4.55
CA LYS A 40 3.67 14.09 -4.59
C LYS A 40 2.92 15.06 -3.64
N ASN A 41 2.81 14.73 -2.35
CA ASN A 41 2.29 15.66 -1.31
C ASN A 41 0.82 16.10 -1.49
N ASP A 42 0.05 15.35 -2.27
CA ASP A 42 -1.39 15.55 -2.39
C ASP A 42 -2.15 15.04 -1.16
N THR A 43 -3.43 15.40 -1.09
CA THR A 43 -4.36 14.95 -0.03
C THR A 43 -4.31 13.42 0.09
N PRO A 44 -4.29 12.84 1.30
CA PRO A 44 -4.35 11.38 1.47
C PRO A 44 -5.48 10.77 0.62
N CYS A 45 -5.13 9.82 -0.23
CA CYS A 45 -6.08 9.06 -1.05
C CYS A 45 -6.03 7.59 -0.59
N PRO A 46 -6.81 7.18 0.44
CA PRO A 46 -6.82 5.79 0.88
C PRO A 46 -7.22 4.86 -0.27
N LEU A 47 -6.55 3.73 -0.39
CA LEU A 47 -6.91 2.71 -1.36
C LEU A 47 -8.19 1.98 -0.89
N PRO A 48 -8.99 1.37 -1.80
CA PRO A 48 -10.16 0.61 -1.41
C PRO A 48 -9.88 -0.47 -0.36
N GLN A 49 -8.71 -1.11 -0.46
CA GLN A 49 -8.21 -2.08 0.52
C GLN A 49 -7.99 -1.48 1.92
N ASP A 50 -7.61 -0.20 2.04
CA ASP A 50 -7.43 0.45 3.34
C ASP A 50 -8.79 0.60 4.04
N PHE A 51 -9.84 0.96 3.29
CA PHE A 51 -11.20 1.01 3.83
C PHE A 51 -11.72 -0.38 4.22
N ALA A 52 -11.43 -1.41 3.42
CA ALA A 52 -11.81 -2.78 3.73
C ALA A 52 -11.10 -3.33 4.98
N MET A 53 -9.87 -2.88 5.23
CA MET A 53 -9.08 -3.26 6.40
C MET A 53 -9.44 -2.48 7.66
N ARG A 54 -10.17 -1.37 7.53
CA ARG A 54 -10.53 -0.50 8.66
C ARG A 54 -11.29 -1.27 9.73
N SER A 55 -10.85 -1.17 10.98
CA SER A 55 -11.38 -1.87 12.16
C SER A 55 -10.91 -3.32 12.35
N LEU A 56 -9.99 -3.80 11.51
CA LEU A 56 -9.30 -5.07 11.77
C LEU A 56 -8.18 -4.83 12.77
N VAL A 57 -8.22 -5.51 13.91
CA VAL A 57 -7.28 -5.32 15.04
C VAL A 57 -5.81 -5.43 14.61
N TYR A 58 -5.52 -6.30 13.64
CA TYR A 58 -4.17 -6.49 13.10
C TYR A 58 -3.68 -5.38 12.17
N THR A 59 -4.48 -4.34 11.92
CA THR A 59 -4.14 -3.20 11.05
C THR A 59 -4.07 -1.87 11.80
N GLU A 60 -4.28 -1.88 13.12
CA GLU A 60 -4.27 -0.67 13.94
C GLU A 60 -2.94 0.08 13.88
N ASP A 61 -1.82 -0.65 13.88
CA ASP A 61 -0.47 -0.07 13.79
C ASP A 61 0.03 0.07 12.33
N TYR A 62 -0.77 -0.32 11.34
CA TYR A 62 -0.38 -0.27 9.93
C TYR A 62 -0.69 1.08 9.29
N LEU A 63 -1.86 1.66 9.56
CA LEU A 63 -2.30 2.93 8.97
C LEU A 63 -1.94 4.12 9.88
N PRO A 64 -1.52 5.27 9.32
CA PRO A 64 -1.30 6.47 10.11
C PRO A 64 -2.55 6.90 10.87
N SER A 65 -2.36 7.56 12.01
CA SER A 65 -3.47 8.25 12.67
C SER A 65 -4.10 9.25 11.71
N GLN A 66 -5.43 9.34 11.73
CA GLN A 66 -6.21 10.23 10.88
C GLN A 66 -6.19 9.88 9.38
N TRP A 67 -5.71 8.68 8.98
CA TRP A 67 -5.61 8.27 7.56
C TRP A 67 -6.89 8.51 6.74
N PHE A 68 -8.06 8.34 7.37
CA PHE A 68 -9.37 8.50 6.74
C PHE A 68 -10.06 9.84 7.03
N LYS A 69 -9.47 10.74 7.83
CA LYS A 69 -10.17 11.97 8.25
C LYS A 69 -10.26 13.02 7.16
N ASP A 70 -9.20 13.16 6.38
CA ASP A 70 -9.11 14.16 5.31
C ASP A 70 -9.47 13.57 3.94
N SER A 71 -9.84 12.28 3.86
CA SER A 71 -10.28 11.66 2.62
C SER A 71 -11.66 12.21 2.24
N LYS A 72 -11.72 12.99 1.15
CA LYS A 72 -12.98 13.50 0.57
C LYS A 72 -13.73 12.44 -0.25
N VAL A 73 -13.48 11.17 0.04
CA VAL A 73 -14.03 10.03 -0.71
C VAL A 73 -15.46 9.77 -0.21
N GLU A 74 -16.44 9.83 -1.09
CA GLU A 74 -17.83 9.52 -0.76
C GLU A 74 -17.99 8.03 -0.38
N GLU A 75 -19.04 7.66 0.37
CA GLU A 75 -19.18 6.30 0.93
C GLU A 75 -19.22 5.22 -0.16
N ASP A 76 -19.95 5.47 -1.23
CA ASP A 76 -20.05 4.62 -2.41
C ASP A 76 -18.76 4.57 -3.22
N GLU A 77 -17.91 5.61 -3.12
CA GLU A 77 -16.63 5.67 -3.82
C GLU A 77 -15.51 4.87 -3.16
N LYS A 78 -15.63 4.54 -1.88
CA LYS A 78 -14.57 3.84 -1.11
C LYS A 78 -14.18 2.48 -1.68
N GLN A 79 -15.06 1.86 -2.45
CA GLN A 79 -14.81 0.56 -3.06
C GLN A 79 -14.40 0.66 -4.54
N PHE A 80 -14.46 1.85 -5.14
CA PHE A 80 -14.11 2.03 -6.55
C PHE A 80 -12.60 2.14 -6.73
N GLU A 81 -12.10 1.35 -7.68
CA GLU A 81 -10.71 1.38 -8.10
C GLU A 81 -10.56 2.33 -9.30
N LEU A 82 -9.81 3.43 -9.11
CA LEU A 82 -9.44 4.33 -10.21
C LEU A 82 -8.12 3.89 -10.85
N ALA A 83 -7.94 4.20 -12.13
CA ALA A 83 -6.68 3.91 -12.83
C ALA A 83 -5.46 4.56 -12.14
N SER A 84 -5.63 5.72 -11.51
CA SER A 84 -4.58 6.41 -10.74
C SER A 84 -4.15 5.66 -9.47
N MET A 85 -5.01 4.79 -8.92
CA MET A 85 -4.74 4.01 -7.72
C MET A 85 -3.81 2.83 -7.98
N VAL A 86 -3.69 2.39 -9.25
CA VAL A 86 -2.80 1.29 -9.64
C VAL A 86 -1.35 1.62 -9.30
N ASP A 87 -0.88 2.81 -9.65
CA ASP A 87 0.51 3.22 -9.40
C ASP A 87 0.76 3.44 -7.90
N GLN A 88 -0.21 4.02 -7.17
CA GLN A 88 -0.15 4.13 -5.72
C GLN A 88 -0.06 2.74 -5.04
N ARG A 89 -0.82 1.75 -5.53
CA ARG A 89 -0.76 0.37 -5.02
C ARG A 89 0.60 -0.27 -5.32
N LYS A 90 1.14 -0.11 -6.52
CA LYS A 90 2.46 -0.61 -6.88
C LYS A 90 3.53 -0.01 -5.97
N GLU A 91 3.50 1.30 -5.77
CA GLU A 91 4.42 1.99 -4.87
C GLU A 91 4.33 1.46 -3.44
N ARG A 92 3.10 1.28 -2.94
CA ARG A 92 2.84 0.71 -1.62
C ARG A 92 3.41 -0.70 -1.47
N LEU A 93 3.20 -1.56 -2.46
CA LEU A 93 3.70 -2.94 -2.45
C LEU A 93 5.23 -2.98 -2.38
N LEU A 94 5.90 -2.13 -3.18
CA LEU A 94 7.36 -2.05 -3.19
C LEU A 94 7.91 -1.53 -1.87
N TRP A 95 7.27 -0.51 -1.30
CA TRP A 95 7.62 0.04 0.02
C TRP A 95 7.48 -1.00 1.13
N LEU A 96 6.40 -1.78 1.13
CA LEU A 96 6.22 -2.88 2.09
C LEU A 96 7.23 -4.00 1.88
N GLY A 97 7.46 -4.40 0.63
CA GLY A 97 8.40 -5.46 0.29
C GLY A 97 9.84 -5.16 0.71
N ARG A 98 10.23 -3.88 0.75
CA ARG A 98 11.53 -3.44 1.25
C ARG A 98 11.69 -3.57 2.77
N ARG A 99 10.58 -3.48 3.51
CA ARG A 99 10.54 -3.52 4.98
C ARG A 99 10.29 -4.91 5.55
N ALA A 100 9.93 -5.86 4.68
CA ALA A 100 9.59 -7.25 5.03
C ALA A 100 10.82 -8.12 5.30
#